data_AF-A0A3D3BYR7-F1
#
_entry.id   AF-A0A3D3BYR7-F1
#
_cell.length_a   1.000
_cell.length_b   1.000
_cell.length_c   1.000
_cell.angle_alpha   90.00
_cell.angle_beta   90.00
_cell.angle_gamma   90.00
#
_symmetry.space_group_name_H-M   'P 1'
#
loop_
_entity.id
_entity.type
_entity.pdbx_description
1 polymer ?
#
loop_
_entity_poly.entity_id
_entity_poly.type
_entity_poly.pdbx_seq_one_letter_code
_entity_poly.pdbx_strand_id
1 'polypeptide(L)'
;KAKIELSSSQQTEVNLPYITADASGPKHLVQKLTRAKFESLVEELVENTLAPVKIALKDAGLDTGSIDDVILVGGQTRMPLVQQKV
;
A
#
# COMPACT_ATOMS: atom_id res chain seq x y z
N LYS A 1 12.09 -0.21 -0.24
CA LYS A 1 12.37 -0.52 1.19
C LYS A 1 11.34 0.15 2.10
N ALA A 2 11.27 1.49 2.12
CA ALA A 2 10.27 2.26 2.87
C ALA A 2 8.83 1.69 2.83
N LYS A 3 8.27 1.38 1.65
CA LYS A 3 6.95 0.74 1.52
C LYS A 3 6.78 -0.54 2.35
N ILE A 4 7.76 -1.44 2.26
CA ILE A 4 7.73 -2.75 2.93
C ILE A 4 7.90 -2.54 4.44
N GLU A 5 8.79 -1.65 4.85
CA GLU A 5 8.96 -1.29 6.27
C GLU A 5 7.68 -0.67 6.85
N LEU A 6 6.96 0.16 6.09
CA LEU A 6 5.68 0.71 6.52
C LEU A 6 4.57 -0.34 6.66
N SER A 7 4.76 -1.54 6.10
CA SER A 7 3.83 -2.65 6.32
C SER A 7 3.97 -3.26 7.73
N SER A 8 5.10 -3.07 8.41
CA SER A 8 5.32 -3.51 9.80
C SER A 8 5.43 -2.34 10.80
N SER A 9 6.14 -1.28 10.42
CA SER A 9 6.41 -0.09 11.23
C SER A 9 5.45 1.07 10.92
N GLN A 10 5.24 1.97 11.88
CA GLN A 10 4.35 3.13 11.73
C GLN A 10 5.03 4.31 11.01
N GLN A 11 6.36 4.31 10.95
CA GLN A 11 7.17 5.35 10.33
C GLN A 11 8.44 4.73 9.74
N THR A 12 8.93 5.31 8.65
CA THR A 12 10.23 5.03 8.04
C THR A 12 10.89 6.33 7.61
N GLU A 13 12.20 6.32 7.41
CA GLU A 13 12.96 7.45 6.90
C GLU A 13 13.59 7.08 5.55
N VAL A 14 13.27 7.86 4.53
CA VAL A 14 13.93 7.79 3.22
C VAL A 14 15.17 8.66 3.31
N ASN A 15 16.31 8.03 3.56
CA ASN A 15 17.62 8.68 3.60
C ASN A 15 18.43 8.26 2.36
N LEU A 16 18.59 9.19 1.41
CA LEU A 16 19.36 9.03 0.18
C LEU A 16 20.44 10.12 0.13
N PRO A 17 21.65 9.83 0.63
CA PRO A 17 22.75 10.77 0.54
C PRO A 17 23.25 10.87 -0.92
N TYR A 18 23.68 12.06 -1.33
CA TYR A 18 24.22 12.33 -2.67
C TYR A 18 23.27 11.95 -3.81
N ILE A 19 21.98 12.24 -3.65
CA ILE A 19 20.96 11.87 -4.64
C ILE A 19 21.15 12.61 -5.97
N THR A 20 21.62 13.86 -5.91
CA THR A 20 21.96 14.66 -7.08
C THR A 20 22.93 15.78 -6.67
N ALA A 21 23.44 16.55 -7.63
CA ALA A 21 24.19 17.77 -7.39
C ALA A 21 23.62 18.93 -8.20
N ASP A 22 23.60 20.13 -7.62
CA ASP A 22 23.27 21.37 -8.32
C ASP A 22 24.47 22.34 -8.28
N ALA A 23 24.30 23.55 -8.77
CA ALA A 23 25.35 24.58 -8.75
C ALA A 23 25.86 24.92 -7.33
N SER A 24 25.12 24.56 -6.27
CA SER A 24 25.49 24.75 -4.86
C SER A 24 26.15 23.52 -4.22
N GLY A 25 26.31 22.42 -4.96
CA GLY A 25 26.97 21.20 -4.51
C GLY A 25 26.04 19.97 -4.38
N PRO A 26 26.52 18.89 -3.72
CA PRO A 26 25.75 17.66 -3.57
C PRO A 26 24.53 17.84 -2.67
N LYS A 27 23.40 17.23 -3.05
CA LYS A 27 22.15 17.23 -2.31
C LYS A 27 21.88 15.86 -1.70
N HIS A 28 21.23 15.88 -0.55
CA HIS A 28 20.80 14.70 0.19
C HIS A 28 19.28 14.78 0.37
N LEU A 29 18.59 13.65 0.21
CA LEU A 29 17.17 13.54 0.54
C LEU A 29 17.03 12.82 1.87
N VAL A 30 16.54 13.52 2.89
CA VAL A 30 16.18 12.92 4.17
C VAL A 30 14.72 13.26 4.43
N GLN A 31 13.84 12.28 4.23
CA GLN A 31 12.40 12.47 4.37
C GLN A 31 11.80 11.39 5.27
N LYS A 32 11.17 11.82 6.37
CA LYS A 32 10.38 10.93 7.21
C LYS A 32 9.00 10.72 6.58
N LEU A 33 8.56 9.48 6.49
CA LEU A 33 7.25 9.08 5.97
C LEU A 33 6.52 8.23 6.99
N THR A 34 5.27 8.60 7.30
CA THR A 34 4.40 7.83 8.19
C THR A 34 3.52 6.88 7.40
N ARG A 35 3.05 5.81 8.05
CA ARG A 35 2.10 4.85 7.46
C ARG A 35 0.82 5.56 7.02
N ALA A 36 0.24 6.39 7.90
CA ALA A 36 -0.97 7.15 7.58
C ALA A 36 -0.80 8.03 6.33
N LYS A 37 0.36 8.69 6.17
CA LYS A 37 0.62 9.48 4.96
C LYS A 37 0.73 8.58 3.73
N PHE A 38 1.43 7.45 3.84
CA PHE A 38 1.53 6.49 2.74
C PHE A 38 0.17 5.91 2.35
N GLU A 39 -0.66 5.53 3.33
CA GLU A 39 -2.03 5.03 3.11
C GLU A 39 -2.89 6.08 2.39
N SER A 40 -2.83 7.36 2.80
CA SER A 40 -3.55 8.43 2.10
C SER A 40 -3.13 8.63 0.63
N LEU A 41 -1.93 8.18 0.24
CA LEU A 41 -1.45 8.28 -1.14
C LEU A 41 -1.88 7.10 -2.01
N VAL A 42 -2.28 5.98 -1.40
CA VAL A 42 -2.59 4.73 -2.13
C VAL A 42 -4.00 4.21 -1.86
N GLU A 43 -4.79 4.89 -1.03
CA GLU A 43 -6.15 4.46 -0.67
C GLU A 43 -7.03 4.23 -1.91
N GLU A 44 -7.03 5.17 -2.86
CA GLU A 44 -7.78 5.04 -4.11
C GLU A 44 -7.39 3.77 -4.89
N LEU A 45 -6.11 3.42 -4.93
CA LEU A 45 -5.64 2.21 -5.60
C LEU A 45 -6.15 0.94 -4.92
N VAL A 46 -6.25 0.95 -3.59
CA VAL A 46 -6.82 -0.18 -2.83
C VAL A 46 -8.33 -0.27 -3.06
N GLU A 47 -9.05 0.84 -3.04
CA GLU A 47 -10.51 0.85 -3.27
C GLU A 47 -10.87 0.36 -4.68
N ASN A 48 -10.08 0.75 -5.68
CA ASN A 48 -10.25 0.28 -7.05
C ASN A 48 -10.10 -1.25 -7.19
N THR A 49 -9.40 -1.92 -6.26
CA THR A 49 -9.29 -3.39 -6.28
C THR A 49 -10.55 -4.11 -5.80
N LEU A 50 -11.44 -3.42 -5.09
CA LEU A 50 -12.71 -3.99 -4.61
C LEU A 50 -13.78 -4.05 -5.70
N ALA A 51 -13.70 -3.19 -6.71
CA ALA A 51 -14.68 -3.17 -7.80
C ALA A 51 -14.69 -4.49 -8.61
N PRO A 52 -13.55 -5.05 -9.04
CA PRO A 52 -13.49 -6.37 -9.68
C PRO A 52 -14.05 -7.50 -8.81
N VAL A 53 -13.83 -7.46 -7.48
CA VAL A 53 -14.34 -8.49 -6.56
C VAL A 53 -15.87 -8.49 -6.53
N LYS A 54 -16.49 -7.30 -6.49
CA LYS A 54 -17.96 -7.17 -6.53
C LYS A 54 -18.55 -7.66 -7.85
N ILE A 55 -17.86 -7.42 -8.97
CA ILE A 55 -18.28 -7.92 -10.29
C ILE A 55 -18.22 -9.46 -10.30
N ALA A 56 -17.11 -10.04 -9.82
CA ALA A 56 -16.95 -11.50 -9.78
C ALA A 56 -18.01 -12.18 -8.89
N LEU A 57 -18.34 -11.59 -7.73
CA LEU A 57 -19.42 -12.09 -6.86
C LEU A 57 -20.78 -12.04 -7.56
N LYS A 58 -21.07 -10.94 -8.26
CA LYS A 58 -22.31 -10.79 -9.03
C LYS A 58 -22.41 -11.83 -10.16
N ASP A 59 -21.31 -12.06 -10.87
CA ASP A 59 -21.25 -13.03 -11.97
C ASP A 59 -21.39 -14.47 -11.46
N ALA A 60 -20.89 -14.75 -10.25
CA ALA A 60 -21.08 -16.02 -9.56
C ALA A 60 -22.47 -16.18 -8.92
N GLY A 61 -23.25 -15.11 -8.81
CA GLY A 61 -24.54 -15.13 -8.12
C GLY A 61 -24.43 -15.38 -6.61
N LEU A 62 -23.29 -15.02 -6.00
CA LEU A 62 -23.01 -15.23 -4.59
C LEU A 62 -22.97 -13.91 -3.83
N ASP A 63 -23.49 -13.89 -2.61
CA ASP A 63 -23.31 -12.79 -1.68
C ASP A 63 -22.01 -12.96 -0.89
N THR A 64 -21.48 -11.86 -0.34
CA THR A 64 -20.24 -11.87 0.47
C THR A 64 -20.31 -12.83 1.66
N GLY A 65 -21.49 -13.05 2.23
CA GLY A 65 -21.71 -14.01 3.32
C GLY A 65 -21.71 -15.48 2.90
N SER A 66 -21.72 -15.77 1.60
CA SER A 66 -21.64 -17.14 1.06
C SER A 66 -20.20 -17.59 0.80
N ILE A 67 -19.21 -16.77 1.16
CA ILE A 67 -17.79 -17.08 1.01
C ILE A 67 -17.27 -17.64 2.33
N ASP A 68 -16.85 -18.91 2.31
CA ASP A 68 -16.34 -19.58 3.51
C ASP A 68 -14.92 -19.12 3.87
N ASP A 69 -14.07 -18.94 2.87
CA ASP A 69 -12.65 -18.65 3.05
C ASP A 69 -12.16 -17.55 2.10
N VAL A 70 -11.34 -16.64 2.62
CA VAL A 70 -10.66 -15.59 1.86
C VAL A 70 -9.16 -15.86 1.84
N ILE A 71 -8.61 -16.07 0.64
CA ILE A 71 -7.17 -16.36 0.45
C ILE A 71 -6.47 -15.13 -0.12
N LEU A 72 -5.54 -14.56 0.65
CA LEU A 72 -4.71 -13.44 0.22
C LEU A 72 -3.43 -13.92 -0.44
N VAL A 73 -3.27 -13.66 -1.74
CA VAL A 73 -2.09 -14.07 -2.53
C VAL A 73 -1.30 -12.86 -3.02
N GLY A 74 0.03 -12.94 -2.91
CA GLY A 74 0.96 -11.93 -3.40
C GLY A 74 1.58 -11.07 -2.29
N GLY A 75 2.69 -10.38 -2.60
CA GLY A 75 3.42 -9.61 -1.59
C GLY A 75 2.70 -8.34 -1.12
N GLN A 76 1.89 -7.72 -1.99
CA GLN A 76 1.22 -6.46 -1.70
C GLN A 76 0.03 -6.59 -0.74
N THR A 77 -0.51 -7.81 -0.58
CA THR A 77 -1.58 -8.12 0.41
C THR A 77 -1.06 -8.12 1.85
N ARG A 78 0.26 -8.01 2.06
CA ARG A 78 0.86 -7.85 3.40
C ARG A 78 0.71 -6.42 3.96
N MET A 79 0.19 -5.49 3.16
CA MET A 79 -0.08 -4.13 3.61
C MET A 79 -1.32 -4.10 4.52
N PRO A 80 -1.25 -3.50 5.73
CA PRO A 80 -2.38 -3.46 6.65
C PRO A 80 -3.67 -2.89 6.05
N LEU A 81 -3.59 -1.77 5.30
CA LEU A 81 -4.75 -1.18 4.64
C LEU A 81 -5.45 -2.15 3.68
N VAL A 82 -4.69 -2.97 2.94
CA VAL A 82 -5.28 -3.95 2.00
C VAL A 82 -6.05 -5.02 2.77
N GLN A 83 -5.50 -5.51 3.88
CA GLN A 83 -6.16 -6.52 4.72
C GLN A 83 -7.39 -5.97 5.46
N GLN A 84 -7.46 -4.66 5.69
CA GLN A 84 -8.60 -4.01 6.33
C GLN A 84 -9.76 -3.73 5.36
N LYS A 85 -9.45 -3.54 4.08
CA LYS A 85 -10.45 -3.19 3.05
C LYS A 85 -11.04 -4.43 2.35
N VAL A 86 -10.35 -5.57 2.40
CA VAL A 86 -10.83 -6.89 1.93
C VAL A 86 -11.64 -7.57 3.03
#